data_AF-A0A0E3P781-F1
#
_entry.id   AF-A0A0E3P781-F1
#
_cell.length_a   1.000
_cell.length_b   1.000
_cell.length_c   1.000
_cell.angle_alpha   90.00
_cell.angle_beta   90.00
_cell.angle_gamma   90.00
#
_symmetry.space_group_name_H-M   'P 1'
#
loop_
_entity.id
_entity.type
_entity.pdbx_description
1 polymer ?
#
loop_
_entity_poly.entity_id
_entity_poly.type
_entity_poly.pdbx_seq_one_letter_code
_entity_poly.pdbx_strand_id
1 'polypeptide(L)'
;MTEGDLFEQSGMETYFNSGKTDAGALKNTYGCILGKGEVSTPGTFATVTLSLTSNKNIMSEIYFENVIISSPEGNAVEIKVKNHSTEPVETKDKTEPVETKDKTEPVETKDRSSSWKERIYNLLEQLV
;
A
#
# COMPACT_ATOMS: atom_id res chain seq x y z
N MET A 1 0.81 7.49 -1.56
CA MET A 1 0.15 7.37 -2.87
C MET A 1 1.19 7.67 -3.93
N THR A 2 1.23 6.88 -5.00
CA THR A 2 2.24 6.99 -6.07
C THR A 2 1.56 7.00 -7.42
N GLU A 3 2.17 7.65 -8.41
CA GLU A 3 1.75 7.58 -9.81
C GLU A 3 1.79 6.13 -10.29
N GLY A 4 0.86 5.77 -11.18
CA GLY A 4 0.87 4.49 -11.89
C GLY A 4 1.21 4.65 -13.37
N ASP A 5 1.12 3.57 -14.11
CA ASP A 5 1.57 3.48 -15.51
C ASP A 5 0.58 4.05 -16.55
N LEU A 6 -0.60 4.53 -16.14
CA LEU A 6 -1.64 4.98 -17.07
C LEU A 6 -1.15 6.07 -18.03
N PHE A 7 -0.27 6.97 -17.61
CA PHE A 7 0.21 8.07 -18.46
C PHE A 7 1.58 7.81 -19.09
N GLU A 8 2.30 6.77 -18.67
CA GLU A 8 3.66 6.47 -19.14
C GLU A 8 3.66 5.82 -20.55
N GLN A 9 2.50 5.36 -21.03
CA GLN A 9 2.36 4.59 -22.27
C GLN A 9 2.81 5.35 -23.53
N SER A 10 2.70 6.68 -23.54
CA SER A 10 3.08 7.48 -24.71
C SER A 10 4.57 7.80 -24.77
N GLY A 11 5.36 7.44 -23.75
CA GLY A 11 6.77 7.83 -23.61
C GLY A 11 6.97 9.34 -23.41
N MET A 12 5.90 10.06 -23.12
CA MET A 12 5.90 11.49 -22.86
C MET A 12 6.11 11.75 -21.36
N GLU A 13 6.58 12.95 -21.02
CA GLU A 13 6.63 13.35 -19.62
C GLU A 13 5.23 13.45 -19.03
N THR A 14 5.12 13.13 -17.74
CA THR A 14 3.88 13.22 -16.99
C THR A 14 4.02 14.21 -15.85
N TYR A 15 2.89 14.77 -15.42
CA TYR A 15 2.79 15.49 -14.17
C TYR A 15 1.79 14.77 -13.28
N PHE A 16 2.16 14.56 -12.01
CA PHE A 16 1.31 13.92 -11.04
C PHE A 16 1.32 14.64 -9.70
N ASN A 17 0.12 14.94 -9.19
CA ASN A 17 -0.11 15.43 -7.85
C ASN A 17 -0.80 14.33 -7.05
N SER A 18 -0.08 13.82 -6.04
CA SER A 18 -0.57 12.78 -5.13
C SER A 18 -1.63 13.29 -4.14
N GLY A 19 -2.01 14.56 -4.19
CA GLY A 19 -3.02 15.15 -3.33
C GLY A 19 -2.59 15.27 -1.87
N LYS A 20 -3.58 15.55 -1.01
CA LYS A 20 -3.40 15.67 0.44
C LYS A 20 -4.49 14.92 1.18
N THR A 21 -4.12 14.26 2.27
CA THR A 21 -5.07 13.63 3.17
C THR A 21 -5.68 14.67 4.10
N ASP A 22 -7.00 14.60 4.27
CA ASP A 22 -7.77 15.46 5.17
C ASP A 22 -8.99 14.70 5.68
N ALA A 23 -9.04 14.47 7.00
CA ALA A 23 -10.16 13.82 7.69
C ALA A 23 -10.66 12.50 7.04
N GLY A 24 -9.75 11.64 6.58
CA GLY A 24 -10.09 10.36 5.96
C GLY A 24 -10.39 10.44 4.46
N ALA A 25 -10.40 11.64 3.87
CA ALA A 25 -10.47 11.84 2.42
C ALA A 25 -9.09 12.15 1.83
N LEU A 26 -8.86 11.70 0.60
CA LEU A 26 -7.72 12.08 -0.21
C LEU A 26 -8.18 13.10 -1.26
N LYS A 27 -7.69 14.33 -1.15
CA LYS A 27 -8.18 15.47 -1.94
C LYS A 27 -7.13 15.96 -2.92
N ASN A 28 -7.61 16.52 -4.03
CA ASN A 28 -6.80 17.18 -5.05
C ASN A 28 -5.73 16.27 -5.68
N THR A 29 -6.09 15.01 -5.92
CA THR A 29 -5.29 14.08 -6.71
C THR A 29 -5.60 14.28 -8.18
N TYR A 30 -4.58 14.54 -8.99
CA TYR A 30 -4.72 14.68 -10.44
C TYR A 30 -3.38 14.46 -11.11
N GLY A 31 -3.42 14.13 -12.40
CA GLY A 31 -2.23 14.09 -13.24
C GLY A 31 -2.58 14.24 -14.70
N CYS A 32 -1.58 14.46 -15.54
CA CYS A 32 -1.74 14.57 -16.98
C CYS A 32 -0.47 14.16 -17.72
N ILE A 33 -0.64 13.85 -19.00
CA ILE A 33 0.45 13.77 -19.96
C ILE A 33 0.82 15.19 -20.37
N LEU A 34 2.11 15.53 -20.37
CA LEU A 34 2.61 16.82 -20.83
C LEU A 34 2.86 16.76 -22.35
N GLY A 35 2.20 17.64 -23.10
CA GLY A 35 2.30 17.72 -24.56
C GLY A 35 1.17 16.97 -25.28
N LYS A 36 1.45 16.48 -26.50
CA LYS A 36 0.46 15.85 -27.37
C LYS A 36 0.46 14.32 -27.24
N GLY A 37 0.25 13.83 -26.02
CA GLY A 37 0.09 12.40 -25.74
C GLY A 37 -1.35 12.04 -25.39
N GLU A 38 -1.68 10.76 -25.55
CA GLU A 38 -2.99 10.22 -25.21
C GLU A 38 -2.86 8.84 -24.58
N VAL A 39 -3.93 8.42 -23.90
CA VAL A 39 -4.05 7.09 -23.29
C VAL A 39 -4.83 6.20 -24.24
N SER A 40 -4.19 5.17 -24.79
CA SER A 40 -4.83 4.24 -25.73
C SER A 40 -5.13 2.86 -25.12
N THR A 41 -4.50 2.51 -23.99
CA THR A 41 -4.75 1.24 -23.30
C THR A 41 -5.11 1.45 -21.83
N PRO A 42 -5.94 0.58 -21.22
CA PRO A 42 -6.21 0.63 -19.80
C PRO A 42 -4.93 0.45 -18.97
N GLY A 43 -4.80 1.21 -17.89
CA GLY A 43 -3.66 1.18 -16.98
C GLY A 43 -4.02 1.68 -15.59
N THR A 44 -3.02 1.80 -14.72
CA THR A 44 -3.18 2.25 -13.34
C THR A 44 -2.91 3.74 -13.25
N PHE A 45 -3.90 4.54 -12.86
CA PHE A 45 -3.68 5.98 -12.65
C PHE A 45 -2.80 6.25 -11.42
N ALA A 46 -3.10 5.58 -10.31
CA ALA A 46 -2.40 5.77 -9.05
C ALA A 46 -2.50 4.53 -8.15
N THR A 47 -1.48 4.32 -7.32
CA THR A 47 -1.47 3.30 -6.27
C THR A 47 -1.63 3.95 -4.90
N VAL A 48 -2.68 3.58 -4.18
CA VAL A 48 -2.94 4.01 -2.81
C VAL A 48 -2.46 2.93 -1.84
N THR A 49 -1.50 3.27 -0.97
CA THR A 49 -1.06 2.41 0.13
C THR A 49 -1.81 2.79 1.39
N LEU A 50 -2.49 1.82 1.99
CA LEU A 50 -3.23 1.97 3.24
C LEU A 50 -2.51 1.19 4.33
N SER A 51 -2.40 1.77 5.52
CA SER A 51 -1.85 1.10 6.70
C SER A 51 -2.97 0.91 7.72
N LEU A 52 -3.02 -0.29 8.31
CA LEU A 52 -3.97 -0.59 9.36
C LEU A 52 -3.54 0.10 10.66
N THR A 53 -4.48 0.75 11.32
CA THR A 53 -4.27 1.35 12.65
C THR A 53 -4.62 0.38 13.79
N SER A 54 -5.22 -0.77 13.48
CA SER A 54 -5.50 -1.84 14.43
C SER A 54 -5.58 -3.19 13.73
N ASN A 55 -5.36 -4.27 14.48
CA ASN A 55 -5.43 -5.66 13.99
C ASN A 55 -6.87 -6.18 13.88
N LYS A 56 -7.86 -5.28 13.86
CA LYS A 56 -9.25 -5.67 13.70
C LYS A 56 -9.51 -5.90 12.21
N ASN A 57 -10.00 -7.09 11.88
CA ASN A 57 -10.45 -7.40 10.53
C ASN A 57 -11.76 -6.62 10.25
N ILE A 58 -11.63 -5.44 9.65
CA ILE A 58 -12.75 -4.53 9.34
C ILE A 58 -12.67 -4.20 7.85
N MET A 59 -13.81 -4.31 7.17
CA MET A 59 -13.98 -3.84 5.79
C MET A 59 -13.70 -2.33 5.69
N SER A 60 -12.83 -1.96 4.75
CA SER A 60 -12.61 -0.56 4.40
C SER A 60 -13.28 -0.26 3.05
N GLU A 61 -14.25 0.65 3.06
CA GLU A 61 -14.91 1.12 1.84
C GLU A 61 -14.15 2.33 1.27
N ILE A 62 -13.94 2.32 -0.05
CA ILE A 62 -13.24 3.37 -0.79
C ILE A 62 -14.20 3.93 -1.82
N TYR A 63 -14.55 5.20 -1.62
CA TYR A 63 -15.45 5.95 -2.48
C TYR A 63 -14.67 6.94 -3.35
N PHE A 64 -15.05 7.01 -4.61
CA PHE A 64 -14.56 8.01 -5.55
C PHE A 64 -15.61 9.10 -5.71
N GLU A 65 -15.22 10.35 -5.45
CA GLU A 65 -16.09 11.50 -5.55
C GLU A 65 -15.48 12.55 -6.49
N ASN A 66 -16.34 13.26 -7.24
CA ASN A 66 -15.93 14.35 -8.13
C ASN A 66 -14.83 13.98 -9.13
N VAL A 67 -14.91 12.76 -9.68
CA VAL A 67 -13.95 12.28 -10.68
C VAL A 67 -14.29 12.91 -12.04
N ILE A 68 -13.30 13.56 -12.64
CA ILE A 68 -13.38 14.15 -13.98
C ILE A 68 -12.18 13.65 -14.78
N ILE A 69 -12.42 13.20 -16.00
CA ILE A 69 -11.37 12.86 -16.98
C ILE A 69 -11.62 13.72 -18.21
N SER A 70 -10.55 14.26 -18.79
CA SER A 70 -10.62 15.06 -20.01
C SER A 70 -9.89 14.38 -21.17
N SER A 71 -10.37 14.65 -22.39
CA SER A 71 -9.65 14.34 -23.63
C SER A 71 -8.42 15.25 -23.80
N PRO A 72 -7.52 14.94 -24.74
CA PRO A 72 -6.39 15.83 -25.07
C PRO A 72 -6.79 17.26 -25.47
N GLU A 73 -8.01 17.45 -25.97
CA GLU A 73 -8.58 18.77 -26.33
C GLU A 73 -9.13 19.53 -25.11
N GLY A 74 -9.10 18.93 -23.92
CA GLY A 74 -9.60 19.52 -22.68
C GLY A 74 -11.12 19.36 -22.47
N ASN A 75 -11.78 18.50 -23.25
CA ASN A 75 -13.21 18.23 -23.08
C ASN A 75 -13.44 17.12 -22.07
N ALA A 76 -14.44 17.25 -21.20
CA ALA A 76 -14.80 16.19 -20.27
C ALA A 76 -15.29 14.93 -21.01
N VAL A 77 -14.85 13.77 -20.55
CA VAL A 77 -15.23 12.45 -21.07
C VAL A 77 -16.24 11.81 -20.12
N GLU A 78 -17.28 11.18 -20.66
CA GLU A 78 -18.22 10.41 -19.85
C GLU A 78 -17.53 9.18 -19.25
N ILE A 79 -17.66 9.02 -17.93
CA ILE A 79 -17.02 7.94 -17.18
C ILE A 79 -18.01 7.18 -16.33
N LYS A 80 -17.68 5.90 -16.08
CA LYS A 80 -18.34 5.09 -15.06
C LYS A 80 -17.39 4.90 -13.90
N VAL A 81 -17.77 5.42 -12.74
CA VAL A 81 -17.00 5.29 -11.50
C VAL A 81 -17.51 4.08 -10.73
N LYS A 82 -16.58 3.23 -10.28
CA LYS A 82 -16.89 2.05 -9.46
C LYS A 82 -16.12 2.15 -8.14
N ASN A 83 -16.86 2.24 -7.04
CA ASN A 83 -16.30 2.19 -5.69
C ASN A 83 -15.76 0.80 -5.37
N HIS A 84 -14.88 0.72 -4.37
CA HIS A 84 -14.26 -0.51 -3.96
C HIS A 84 -14.41 -0.74 -2.45
N SER A 85 -14.31 -1.99 -2.04
CA SER A 85 -14.26 -2.37 -0.63
C SER A 85 -13.17 -3.42 -0.48
N THR A 86 -12.34 -3.27 0.55
CA THR A 86 -11.16 -4.10 0.75
C THR A 86 -11.06 -4.60 2.19
N GLU A 87 -10.60 -5.84 2.34
CA GLU A 87 -10.28 -6.45 3.63
C GLU A 87 -8.79 -6.28 3.95
N PRO A 88 -8.43 -6.16 5.23
CA PRO A 88 -7.06 -6.33 5.68
C PRO A 88 -6.48 -7.66 5.18
N VAL A 89 -5.46 -7.60 4.33
CA VAL A 89 -4.70 -8.80 3.96
C VAL A 89 -3.72 -9.06 5.10
N GLU A 90 -3.98 -10.10 5.89
CA GLU A 90 -2.97 -10.63 6.81
C GLU A 90 -1.80 -11.18 5.98
N THR A 91 -0.71 -10.43 5.89
CA THR A 91 0.57 -11.01 5.54
C THR A 91 0.99 -11.86 6.72
N LYS A 92 0.68 -13.17 6.67
CA LYS A 92 1.37 -14.13 7.54
C LYS A 92 2.85 -13.97 7.22
N ASP A 93 3.61 -13.41 8.15
CA ASP A 93 5.06 -13.59 8.14
C ASP A 93 5.27 -15.10 8.18
N LYS A 94 5.50 -15.70 7.01
CA LYS A 94 6.06 -17.03 6.90
C LYS A 94 7.54 -16.92 7.24
N THR A 95 7.82 -16.59 8.49
CA THR A 95 9.07 -17.01 9.12
C THR A 95 8.86 -18.46 9.53
N GLU A 96 8.80 -19.35 8.53
CA GLU A 96 9.11 -20.76 8.80
C GLU A 96 10.55 -20.76 9.34
N PRO A 97 10.83 -21.30 10.54
CA PRO A 97 12.20 -21.43 10.99
C PRO A 97 12.92 -22.32 9.96
N VAL A 98 13.98 -21.80 9.35
CA VAL A 98 14.85 -22.58 8.49
C VAL A 98 15.48 -23.66 9.38
N GLU A 99 14.97 -24.89 9.29
CA GLU A 99 15.68 -26.05 9.83
C GLU A 99 16.93 -26.28 8.97
N THR A 100 18.03 -25.63 9.32
CA THR A 100 19.35 -26.05 8.87
C THR A 100 19.70 -27.35 9.57
N LYS A 101 19.55 -28.47 8.84
CA LYS A 101 20.23 -29.72 9.17
C LYS A 101 21.73 -29.51 8.97
N ASP A 102 22.45 -29.23 10.03
CA ASP A 102 23.89 -29.49 10.04
C ASP A 102 24.30 -30.25 11.28
N LYS A 103 25.12 -31.27 11.05
CA LYS A 103 25.33 -32.41 11.92
C LYS A 103 26.70 -32.27 12.57
N THR A 104 26.77 -31.64 13.75
CA THR A 104 28.00 -31.67 14.57
C THR A 104 27.68 -31.54 16.07
N GLU A 105 28.28 -32.43 16.87
CA GLU A 105 28.12 -32.64 18.32
C GLU A 105 28.58 -31.44 19.21
N PRO A 106 28.25 -31.40 20.52
CA PRO A 106 27.90 -30.19 21.23
C PRO A 106 29.11 -29.43 21.80
N VAL A 107 29.07 -28.10 21.71
CA VAL A 107 29.90 -27.21 22.54
C VAL A 107 28.97 -26.54 23.55
N GLU A 108 29.15 -26.86 24.83
CA GLU A 108 28.48 -26.17 25.94
C GLU A 108 28.72 -24.67 25.83
N THR A 109 27.65 -23.90 25.63
CA THR A 109 27.67 -22.46 25.81
C THR A 109 26.51 -22.04 26.69
N LYS A 110 26.88 -21.28 27.72
CA LYS A 110 26.09 -20.83 28.84
C LYS A 110 24.79 -20.16 28.38
N ASP A 111 23.71 -20.63 28.98
CA ASP A 111 22.30 -20.38 28.67
C ASP A 111 21.96 -18.89 28.47
N ARG A 112 21.86 -18.46 27.20
CA ARG A 112 21.37 -17.13 26.79
C ARG A 112 19.90 -17.17 26.37
N SER A 113 19.28 -18.35 26.37
CA SER A 113 17.89 -18.59 25.96
C SER A 113 16.89 -18.05 26.99
N SER A 114 17.23 -18.15 28.28
CA SER A 114 16.39 -17.69 29.39
C SER A 114 16.20 -16.17 29.43
N SER A 115 17.23 -15.42 29.03
CA SER A 115 17.26 -13.94 29.13
C SER A 115 16.24 -13.24 28.24
N TRP A 116 15.92 -13.79 27.06
CA TRP A 116 14.95 -13.17 26.15
C TRP A 116 13.52 -13.47 26.57
N LYS A 117 13.25 -14.65 27.12
CA LYS A 117 11.92 -15.04 27.62
C LYS A 117 11.52 -14.20 28.84
N GLU A 118 12.44 -13.97 29.79
CA GLU A 118 12.18 -13.07 30.93
C GLU A 118 11.98 -11.60 30.51
N ARG A 119 12.73 -11.13 29.51
CA ARG A 119 12.54 -9.77 28.97
C ARG A 119 11.17 -9.56 28.32
N ILE A 120 10.62 -10.59 27.67
CA ILE A 120 9.29 -10.52 27.07
C ILE A 120 8.21 -10.51 28.15
N TYR A 121 8.32 -11.34 29.19
CA TYR A 121 7.35 -11.35 30.29
C TYR A 121 7.32 -10.02 31.06
N ASN A 122 8.48 -9.41 31.35
CA ASN A 122 8.56 -8.13 32.05
C ASN A 122 8.03 -6.93 31.23
N LEU A 123 8.07 -6.99 29.89
CA LEU A 123 7.48 -5.96 29.03
C LEU A 123 5.95 -6.03 28.98
N LEU A 124 5.38 -7.24 29.14
CA LEU A 124 3.92 -7.43 29.15
C LEU A 124 3.29 -6.98 30.48
N GLU A 125 3.99 -7.11 31.62
CA GLU A 125 3.48 -6.64 32.92
C GLU A 125 3.49 -5.11 33.09
N GLN A 126 4.28 -4.37 32.30
CA GLN A 126 4.28 -2.89 32.34
C GLN A 126 3.15 -2.24 31.53
N LEU A 127 2.35 -3.04 30.82
CA LEU A 127 1.24 -2.59 29.97
C LEU A 127 -0.15 -2.84 30.60
N VAL A 128 -0.23 -3.19 31.88
CA VAL A 128 -1.48 -3.33 32.66
C VAL A 128 -1.52 -2.32 33.80
#